data_AF-A0A5N5I9M3-F1
#
_entry.id   AF-A0A5N5I9M3-F1
#
_cell.length_a   1.000
_cell.length_b   1.000
_cell.length_c   1.000
_cell.angle_alpha   90.00
_cell.angle_beta   90.00
_cell.angle_gamma   90.00
#
_symmetry.space_group_name_H-M   'P 1'
#
loop_
_entity.id
_entity.type
_entity.pdbx_description
1 polymer ?
#
loop_
_entity_poly.entity_id
_entity_poly.type
_entity_poly.pdbx_seq_one_letter_code
_entity_poly.pdbx_strand_id
1 'polypeptide(L)'
;MAELHQVVTRMVFVNYNVEKYHDDHVQSIVSALRFMKYKEPEKTGTGQDNKWIGFDPLPSSFLFMACEGFLNDRISFCKHRVSLNRNEVRSSFGLFSYLEGDHPLKYKPLHMLDYVQFFLDNHRNVGVGYSVKEYRGI
;
A
#
# COMPACT_ATOMS: atom_id res chain seq x y z
N MET A 1 13.89 6.78 -5.83
CA MET A 1 12.58 6.33 -5.29
C MET A 1 12.26 6.96 -3.94
N ALA A 2 13.15 6.95 -2.95
CA ALA A 2 12.91 7.59 -1.65
C ALA A 2 12.67 9.11 -1.76
N GLU A 3 13.51 9.83 -2.51
CA GLU A 3 13.33 11.27 -2.77
C GLU A 3 11.99 11.56 -3.46
N LEU A 4 11.66 10.79 -4.50
CA LEU A 4 10.39 10.90 -5.20
C LEU A 4 9.19 10.69 -4.25
N HIS A 5 9.26 9.67 -3.38
CA HIS A 5 8.25 9.42 -2.37
C HIS A 5 8.12 10.61 -1.41
N GLN A 6 9.23 11.19 -0.93
CA GLN A 6 9.20 12.36 -0.05
C GLN A 6 8.56 13.58 -0.73
N VAL A 7 8.92 13.86 -1.99
CA VAL A 7 8.36 14.98 -2.77
C VAL A 7 6.87 14.81 -2.96
N VAL A 8 6.41 13.64 -3.44
CA VAL A 8 4.99 13.37 -3.68
C VAL A 8 4.20 13.43 -2.36
N THR A 9 4.72 12.86 -1.27
CA THR A 9 4.09 12.92 0.05
C THR A 9 4.00 14.36 0.55
N ARG A 10 5.02 15.20 0.35
CA ARG A 10 4.96 16.62 0.72
C ARG A 10 3.88 17.36 -0.05
N MET A 11 3.78 17.12 -1.36
CA MET A 11 2.71 17.72 -2.19
C MET A 11 1.32 17.35 -1.65
N VAL A 12 1.12 16.09 -1.24
CA VAL A 12 -0.14 15.67 -0.61
C VAL A 12 -0.37 16.39 0.72
N PHE A 13 0.64 16.49 1.58
CA PHE A 13 0.49 17.18 2.88
C PHE A 13 0.14 18.66 2.71
N VAL A 14 0.75 19.34 1.73
CA VAL A 14 0.42 20.73 1.36
C VAL A 14 -1.04 20.85 0.92
N ASN A 15 -1.48 19.99 0.00
CA ASN A 15 -2.87 20.01 -0.51
C ASN A 15 -3.93 19.80 0.58
N TYR A 16 -3.58 19.08 1.65
CA TYR A 16 -4.47 18.82 2.78
C TYR A 16 -4.27 19.81 3.95
N ASN A 17 -3.48 20.88 3.78
CA ASN A 17 -3.16 21.89 4.79
C ASN A 17 -2.56 21.31 6.08
N VAL A 18 -1.75 20.26 5.95
CA VAL A 18 -1.11 19.52 7.05
C VAL A 18 0.41 19.45 6.89
N GLU A 19 1.00 20.30 6.06
CA GLU A 19 2.45 20.35 5.76
C GLU A 19 3.32 20.36 7.02
N LYS A 20 2.88 21.03 8.09
CA LYS A 20 3.62 21.09 9.36
C LYS A 20 3.92 19.72 10.01
N TYR A 21 3.23 18.66 9.59
CA TYR A 21 3.44 17.29 10.08
C TYR A 21 4.27 16.43 9.11
N HIS A 22 4.75 16.99 7.99
CA HIS A 22 5.45 16.23 6.95
C HIS A 22 6.78 15.69 7.44
N ASP A 23 7.59 16.49 8.13
CA ASP A 23 8.89 16.05 8.65
C ASP A 23 8.74 14.95 9.70
N ASP A 24 7.80 15.10 10.64
CA ASP A 24 7.46 14.08 11.62
C ASP A 24 7.03 12.78 10.94
N HIS A 25 6.21 12.88 9.89
CA HIS A 25 5.79 11.74 9.08
C HIS A 25 6.98 11.06 8.41
N VAL A 26 7.89 11.81 7.78
CA VAL A 26 9.09 11.26 7.14
C VAL A 26 9.98 10.54 8.14
N GLN A 27 10.16 11.10 9.35
CA GLN A 27 10.96 10.48 10.41
C GLN A 27 10.30 9.22 10.99
N SER A 28 8.97 9.13 10.94
CA SER A 28 8.18 8.01 11.47
C SER A 28 7.90 6.92 10.44
N ILE A 29 8.36 7.06 9.20
CA ILE A 29 8.15 6.07 8.14
C ILE A 29 9.24 5.00 8.18
N VAL A 30 8.83 3.74 8.18
CA VAL A 30 9.68 2.61 7.78
C VAL A 30 9.27 2.14 6.39
N SER A 31 10.27 1.95 5.53
CA SER A 31 10.06 1.57 4.13
C SER A 31 10.61 0.18 3.83
N ALA A 32 9.88 -0.59 3.04
CA ALA A 32 10.38 -1.80 2.39
C ALA A 32 10.33 -1.69 0.88
N LEU A 33 11.44 -2.04 0.22
CA LEU A 33 11.48 -2.26 -1.22
C LEU A 33 11.12 -3.71 -1.52
N ARG A 34 10.11 -3.94 -2.36
CA ARG A 34 9.72 -5.29 -2.80
C ARG A 34 9.85 -5.41 -4.31
N PHE A 35 10.47 -6.49 -4.76
CA PHE A 35 10.50 -6.92 -6.15
C PHE A 35 9.47 -8.03 -6.34
N MET A 36 8.63 -7.91 -7.36
CA MET A 36 7.54 -8.82 -7.64
C MET A 36 7.67 -9.31 -9.07
N LYS A 37 7.70 -10.64 -9.25
CA LYS A 37 7.62 -11.29 -10.55
C LYS A 37 6.35 -12.10 -10.60
N TYR A 38 5.52 -11.83 -11.60
CA TYR A 38 4.25 -12.50 -11.79
C TYR A 38 4.39 -13.56 -12.90
N LYS A 39 3.79 -14.73 -12.66
CA LYS A 39 3.63 -15.81 -13.63
C LYS A 39 2.14 -15.99 -13.90
N GLU A 40 1.81 -16.66 -15.00
CA GLU A 40 0.42 -16.96 -15.36
C GLU A 40 -0.35 -17.54 -14.14
N PRO A 41 -1.52 -16.97 -13.79
CA PRO A 41 -2.30 -17.49 -12.68
C PRO A 41 -2.87 -18.87 -13.04
N GLU A 42 -2.79 -19.82 -12.10
CA GLU A 42 -3.61 -21.03 -12.17
C GLU A 42 -5.11 -20.64 -12.14
N LYS A 43 -5.96 -21.37 -12.86
CA LYS A 43 -7.39 -21.02 -13.02
C LYS A 43 -8.10 -20.90 -11.67
N THR A 44 -8.23 -19.69 -11.13
CA THR A 44 -9.06 -19.43 -9.95
C THR A 44 -10.43 -18.89 -10.39
N GLY A 45 -11.50 -19.51 -9.87
CA GLY A 45 -12.88 -19.20 -10.20
C GLY A 45 -13.26 -17.73 -10.02
N THR A 46 -14.17 -17.26 -10.88
CA THR A 46 -14.66 -15.88 -10.97
C THR A 46 -15.53 -15.52 -9.76
N GLY A 47 -14.95 -14.85 -8.76
CA GLY A 47 -15.69 -14.26 -7.65
C GLY A 47 -16.10 -12.81 -7.93
N GLN A 48 -17.42 -12.57 -7.94
CA GLN A 48 -18.21 -11.31 -7.92
C GLN A 48 -17.75 -10.08 -8.74
N ASP A 49 -18.72 -9.55 -9.49
CA ASP A 49 -18.66 -8.41 -10.43
C ASP A 49 -18.40 -7.05 -9.75
N ASN A 50 -17.24 -6.86 -9.14
CA ASN A 50 -16.76 -5.52 -8.84
C ASN A 50 -16.29 -4.85 -10.14
N LYS A 51 -16.70 -3.59 -10.37
CA LYS A 51 -16.21 -2.81 -11.51
C LYS A 51 -14.73 -2.46 -11.30
N TRP A 52 -13.84 -3.13 -12.03
CA TRP A 52 -12.41 -2.84 -12.02
C TRP A 52 -12.06 -1.83 -13.11
N ILE A 53 -11.17 -0.89 -12.79
CA ILE A 53 -10.61 0.05 -13.76
C ILE A 53 -9.25 -0.49 -14.20
N GLY A 54 -9.07 -0.70 -15.51
CA GLY A 54 -7.78 -1.06 -16.09
C GLY A 54 -6.82 0.12 -16.06
N PHE A 55 -5.54 -0.14 -15.80
CA PHE A 55 -4.50 0.87 -15.79
C PHE A 55 -3.25 0.33 -16.48
N ASP A 56 -2.95 0.89 -17.65
CA ASP A 56 -1.73 0.61 -18.39
C ASP A 56 -0.76 1.78 -18.19
N PRO A 57 0.35 1.58 -17.46
CA PRO A 57 1.29 2.66 -17.18
C PRO A 57 2.00 3.09 -18.46
N LEU A 58 2.19 4.39 -18.62
CA LEU A 58 3.06 4.94 -19.65
C LEU A 58 4.51 4.53 -19.40
N PRO A 59 5.35 4.43 -20.45
CA PRO A 59 6.79 4.28 -20.27
C PRO A 59 7.34 5.35 -19.31
N SER A 60 8.21 4.94 -18.39
CA SER A 60 8.84 5.83 -17.40
C SER A 60 7.86 6.60 -16.50
N SER A 61 6.68 6.04 -16.22
CA SER A 61 5.76 6.53 -15.20
C SER A 61 5.83 5.72 -13.91
N PHE A 62 5.36 6.29 -12.81
CA PHE A 62 5.22 5.62 -11.52
C PHE A 62 3.78 5.77 -11.01
N LEU A 63 3.32 4.76 -10.29
CA LEU A 63 2.03 4.79 -9.61
C LEU A 63 2.26 5.07 -8.12
N PHE A 64 1.61 6.11 -7.60
CA PHE A 64 1.57 6.41 -6.17
C PHE A 64 0.20 6.02 -5.63
N MET A 65 0.15 5.20 -4.58
CA MET A 65 -1.09 4.70 -3.99
C MET A 65 -1.11 4.98 -2.50
N ALA A 66 -2.24 5.49 -2.00
CA ALA A 66 -2.48 5.60 -0.57
C ALA A 66 -2.83 4.22 0.02
N CYS A 67 -2.20 3.91 1.14
CA CYS A 67 -2.56 2.77 1.99
C CYS A 67 -3.63 3.19 3.01
N GLU A 68 -4.27 2.20 3.62
CA GLU A 68 -5.21 2.41 4.72
C GLU A 68 -4.53 3.18 5.88
N GLY A 69 -5.27 4.09 6.51
CA GLY A 69 -4.74 4.94 7.57
C GLY A 69 -3.96 6.17 7.09
N PHE A 70 -3.67 6.32 5.79
CA PHE A 70 -2.94 7.48 5.28
C PHE A 70 -3.73 8.78 5.52
N LEU A 71 -3.05 9.78 6.10
CA LEU A 71 -3.67 11.03 6.59
C LEU A 71 -4.91 10.80 7.45
N ASN A 72 -4.91 9.78 8.31
CA ASN A 72 -6.05 9.42 9.17
C ASN A 72 -7.34 9.14 8.36
N ASP A 73 -7.19 8.40 7.25
CA ASP A 73 -8.26 8.02 6.32
C ASP A 73 -8.91 9.20 5.55
N ARG A 74 -8.29 10.37 5.53
CA ARG A 74 -8.73 11.49 4.66
C ARG A 74 -8.58 11.17 3.17
N ILE A 75 -7.72 10.21 2.83
CA ILE A 75 -7.56 9.68 1.49
C ILE A 75 -8.01 8.22 1.51
N SER A 76 -8.96 7.88 0.63
CA SER A 76 -9.38 6.49 0.48
C SER A 76 -8.24 5.63 -0.05
N PHE A 77 -8.02 4.48 0.59
CA PHE A 77 -7.03 3.53 0.12
C PHE A 77 -7.48 2.88 -1.20
N CYS A 78 -6.51 2.55 -2.06
CA CYS A 78 -6.79 1.94 -3.35
C CYS A 78 -6.72 0.41 -3.26
N LYS A 79 -7.88 -0.26 -3.33
CA LYS A 79 -7.94 -1.71 -3.54
C LYS A 79 -7.51 -2.02 -4.97
N HIS A 80 -6.41 -2.73 -5.13
CA HIS A 80 -5.81 -3.03 -6.43
C HIS A 80 -5.56 -4.53 -6.61
N ARG A 81 -5.54 -4.98 -7.87
CA ARG A 81 -5.14 -6.33 -8.26
C ARG A 81 -4.31 -6.27 -9.53
N VAL A 82 -3.45 -7.26 -9.73
CA VAL A 82 -2.72 -7.45 -10.98
C VAL A 82 -3.43 -8.55 -11.77
N SER A 83 -3.81 -8.23 -13.01
CA SER A 83 -4.27 -9.21 -14.00
C SER A 83 -3.20 -9.37 -15.06
N LEU A 84 -2.98 -10.61 -15.52
CA LEU A 84 -2.02 -10.94 -16.56
C LEU A 84 -2.75 -11.59 -17.73
N ASN A 85 -2.33 -11.26 -18.95
CA ASN A 85 -2.75 -12.00 -20.13
C ASN A 85 -1.95 -13.29 -20.26
N ARG A 86 -2.50 -14.25 -21.03
CA ARG A 86 -1.79 -15.49 -21.36
C ARG A 86 -0.46 -15.18 -22.06
N ASN A 87 0.60 -15.80 -21.57
CA ASN A 87 1.98 -15.72 -22.09
C ASN A 87 2.77 -14.44 -21.78
N GLU A 88 2.28 -13.55 -20.92
CA GLU A 88 3.04 -12.37 -20.49
C GLU A 88 3.76 -12.60 -19.16
N VAL A 89 5.05 -12.24 -19.10
CA VAL A 89 5.78 -12.13 -17.83
C VAL A 89 5.81 -10.65 -17.44
N ARG A 90 5.23 -10.34 -16.29
CA ARG A 90 5.31 -9.00 -15.71
C ARG A 90 6.25 -9.02 -14.53
N SER A 91 7.13 -8.03 -14.48
CA SER A 91 7.94 -7.71 -13.30
C SER A 91 7.58 -6.31 -12.84
N SER A 92 7.55 -6.11 -11.52
CA SER A 92 7.41 -4.79 -10.91
C SER A 92 8.25 -4.71 -9.66
N PHE A 93 8.43 -3.49 -9.17
CA PHE A 93 8.95 -3.26 -7.84
C PHE A 93 8.18 -2.09 -7.22
N GLY A 94 8.13 -2.05 -5.89
CA GLY A 94 7.42 -1.02 -5.16
C GLY A 94 8.12 -0.65 -3.87
N LEU A 95 8.05 0.63 -3.52
CA LEU A 95 8.42 1.14 -2.21
C LEU A 95 7.15 1.22 -1.35
N PHE A 96 7.13 0.48 -0.25
CA PHE A 96 6.00 0.41 0.67
C PHE A 96 6.40 1.07 1.98
N SER A 97 5.72 2.16 2.32
CA SER A 97 6.01 3.02 3.47
C SER A 97 4.94 2.84 4.54
N TYR A 98 5.35 2.56 5.76
CA TYR A 98 4.49 2.30 6.91
C TYR A 98 4.78 3.33 8.00
N LEU A 99 3.72 3.86 8.61
CA LEU A 99 3.84 4.70 9.79
C LEU A 99 4.12 3.81 11.01
N GLU A 100 5.28 4.03 11.63
CA GLU A 100 5.68 3.41 12.89
C GLU A 100 5.61 4.44 14.03
N GLY A 101 5.41 3.95 15.26
CA GLY A 101 5.33 4.77 16.46
C GLY A 101 3.91 5.07 16.93
N ASP A 102 3.84 5.79 18.06
CA ASP A 102 2.60 6.20 18.70
C ASP A 102 2.16 7.55 18.15
N HIS A 103 1.04 7.56 17.42
CA HIS A 103 0.52 8.76 16.76
C HIS A 103 -0.85 9.11 17.36
N PRO A 104 -1.13 10.40 17.65
CA PRO A 104 -2.26 10.80 18.49
C PRO A 104 -3.68 10.55 17.94
N LEU A 105 -3.86 9.82 16.84
CA LEU A 105 -5.16 9.66 16.20
C LEU A 105 -5.49 8.21 15.79
N LYS A 106 -6.60 7.74 16.37
CA LYS A 106 -7.43 6.56 16.07
C LYS A 106 -6.83 5.17 16.18
N TYR A 107 -5.52 4.98 16.10
CA TYR A 107 -4.96 3.64 15.87
C TYR A 107 -3.83 3.29 16.84
N LYS A 108 -3.76 2.02 17.27
CA LYS A 108 -2.62 1.49 18.04
C LYS A 108 -1.31 1.65 17.25
N PRO A 109 -0.16 1.78 17.93
CA PRO A 109 1.15 1.76 17.28
C PRO A 109 1.28 0.55 16.35
N LEU A 110 1.87 0.76 15.17
CA LEU A 110 2.16 -0.31 14.23
C LEU A 110 3.66 -0.56 14.22
N HIS A 111 4.03 -1.79 14.55
CA HIS A 111 5.38 -2.28 14.36
C HIS A 111 5.43 -3.02 13.03
N MET A 112 6.27 -2.55 12.12
CA MET A 112 6.25 -3.02 10.74
C MET A 112 6.55 -4.52 10.63
N LEU A 113 7.50 -5.02 11.43
CA LEU A 113 7.88 -6.44 11.44
C LEU A 113 6.73 -7.32 11.93
N ASP A 114 6.05 -6.89 13.00
CA ASP A 114 4.90 -7.61 13.56
C ASP A 114 3.73 -7.64 12.57
N TYR A 115 3.47 -6.51 11.90
CA TYR A 115 2.45 -6.43 10.87
C TYR A 115 2.79 -7.31 9.65
N VAL A 116 4.05 -7.35 9.22
CA VAL A 116 4.50 -8.23 8.13
C VAL A 116 4.37 -9.70 8.53
N GLN A 117 4.75 -10.06 9.76
CA GLN A 117 4.62 -11.43 10.25
C GLN A 117 3.14 -11.84 10.34
N PHE A 118 2.30 -11.00 10.96
CA PHE A 118 0.85 -11.18 10.99
C PHE A 118 0.28 -11.35 9.57
N PHE A 119 0.70 -10.52 8.62
CA PHE A 119 0.28 -10.63 7.23
C PHE A 119 0.66 -11.99 6.63
N LEU A 120 1.91 -12.41 6.78
CA LEU A 120 2.39 -13.68 6.21
C LEU A 120 1.66 -14.90 6.79
N ASP A 121 1.40 -14.89 8.10
CA ASP A 121 0.71 -15.98 8.80
C ASP A 121 -0.77 -16.09 8.37
N ASN A 122 -1.43 -14.95 8.11
CA ASN A 122 -2.85 -14.91 7.80
C ASN A 122 -3.17 -14.92 6.29
N HIS A 123 -2.24 -14.50 5.43
CA HIS A 123 -2.45 -14.42 3.97
C HIS A 123 -2.86 -15.76 3.36
N ARG A 124 -2.34 -16.88 3.88
CA ARG A 124 -2.69 -18.22 3.38
C ARG A 124 -4.14 -18.63 3.67
N ASN A 125 -4.73 -18.12 4.75
CA ASN A 125 -6.05 -18.53 5.23
C ASN A 125 -7.16 -17.55 4.86
N VAL A 126 -6.85 -16.25 4.81
CA VAL A 126 -7.85 -15.15 4.65
C VAL A 126 -7.73 -14.45 3.29
N GLY A 127 -6.67 -14.73 2.52
CA GLY A 127 -6.41 -14.09 1.23
C GLY A 127 -6.02 -12.61 1.36
N VAL A 128 -6.27 -11.81 0.33
CA VAL A 128 -5.96 -10.36 0.27
C VAL A 128 -6.96 -9.46 1.04
N GLY A 129 -7.83 -10.05 1.86
CA GLY A 129 -8.93 -9.37 2.54
C GLY A 129 -8.58 -8.70 3.87
N TYR A 130 -7.32 -8.73 4.32
CA TYR A 130 -6.96 -8.23 5.65
C TYR A 130 -6.72 -6.72 5.66
N SER A 131 -7.19 -6.06 6.71
CA SER A 131 -7.07 -4.62 6.94
C SER A 131 -6.01 -4.31 8.00
N VAL A 132 -5.34 -3.15 7.88
CA VAL A 132 -4.48 -2.62 8.94
C VAL A 132 -5.28 -2.42 10.23
N LYS A 133 -6.59 -2.19 10.14
CA LYS A 133 -7.50 -2.05 11.27
C LYS A 133 -7.71 -3.37 12.01
N GLU A 134 -7.85 -4.48 11.30
CA GLU A 134 -7.96 -5.81 11.92
C GLU A 134 -6.71 -6.16 12.72
N TYR A 135 -5.51 -5.91 12.17
CA TYR A 135 -4.25 -6.06 12.93
C TYR A 135 -4.23 -5.17 14.19
N ARG A 136 -4.72 -3.94 14.08
CA ARG A 136 -4.79 -2.99 15.20
C ARG A 136 -5.98 -3.23 16.14
N GLY A 137 -6.87 -4.18 15.82
CA GLY A 137 -8.06 -4.55 16.60
C GLY A 137 -9.14 -3.47 16.65
N ILE A 138 -9.38 -2.74 15.55
CA ILE A 138 -10.37 -1.66 15.41
C ILE A 138 -11.31 -1.97 14.25
#